data_AF-A0A8H6X4I8-F1
#
_entry.id   AF-A0A8H6X4I8-F1
#
_cell.length_a   1.000
_cell.length_b   1.000
_cell.length_c   1.000
_cell.angle_alpha   90.00
_cell.angle_beta   90.00
_cell.angle_gamma   90.00
#
_symmetry.space_group_name_H-M   'P 1'
#
loop_
_entity.id
_entity.type
_entity.pdbx_description
1 polymer ?
#
loop_
_entity_poly.entity_id
_entity_poly.type
_entity_poly.pdbx_seq_one_letter_code
_entity_poly.pdbx_strand_id
1 'polypeptide(L)'
;MDIDFDKPAFLMKRKKVSEPDSPSKQASKRQKAKYEDLPMTEKLDKIFDAFKKVGWTLGDFLHHVFAHRDVHRSKRHAAIVQRYLSGKGSRHVGNILESWLSSPDDAGYDQGDFMYTTATPYSDIPHVRAALTSFAAQIVKEKLLRDVKAGVKVTGGLHVPSEKKLSPEDGTGRFADLATGLMDNMKAVIMSHQGLLYDYVLALATPDPISRKGLVTERRNRPPELTAISTISMISFCRNHFARLYPLVRGIVYMASHVPVDVIALNSHLGTMPSINTIKSALKGFSKLKAIRIQSMGRDTGIVYVNGVPMVKVVIITFDNSQHFRRQRERRIGKENTMVIGISATYMQKLVAAAALDPLDKRFRISLNLHLTITVEDITTRIDFPHL
;
A
#
# COMPACT_ATOMS: atom_id res chain seq x y z
N MET A 1 -1.39 -17.67 -17.36
CA MET A 1 -0.16 -18.46 -17.13
C MET A 1 0.27 -18.15 -15.72
N ASP A 2 -0.39 -18.81 -14.77
CA ASP A 2 -0.18 -18.65 -13.35
C ASP A 2 0.65 -19.84 -12.88
N ILE A 3 1.83 -19.55 -12.33
CA ILE A 3 2.71 -20.58 -11.78
C ILE A 3 2.41 -20.65 -10.30
N ASP A 4 1.67 -21.69 -9.95
CA ASP A 4 1.30 -22.09 -8.61
C ASP A 4 2.52 -22.74 -7.93
N PHE A 5 3.04 -22.11 -6.88
CA PHE A 5 4.14 -22.63 -6.06
C PHE A 5 3.58 -23.01 -4.69
N ASP A 6 2.90 -24.15 -4.62
CA ASP A 6 2.76 -24.86 -3.33
C ASP A 6 2.44 -26.36 -3.50
N LYS A 7 3.46 -27.17 -3.20
CA LYS A 7 3.42 -28.51 -2.54
C LYS A 7 4.74 -29.26 -2.75
N PRO A 8 5.56 -29.51 -1.72
CA PRO A 8 6.52 -30.59 -1.76
C PRO A 8 5.82 -31.92 -1.47
N ALA A 9 5.73 -32.76 -2.49
CA ALA A 9 5.31 -34.15 -2.38
C ALA A 9 6.44 -35.04 -1.81
N PHE A 10 6.04 -35.94 -0.91
CA PHE A 10 6.67 -37.24 -0.65
C PHE A 10 8.17 -37.28 -0.30
N LEU A 11 8.45 -37.18 1.01
CA LEU A 11 9.65 -37.74 1.62
C LEU A 11 9.56 -39.27 1.66
N MET A 12 9.96 -39.95 0.57
CA MET A 12 10.28 -41.38 0.63
C MET A 12 11.58 -41.55 1.41
N LYS A 13 11.48 -42.19 2.59
CA LYS A 13 12.64 -42.70 3.34
C LYS A 13 13.37 -43.74 2.49
N ARG A 14 14.43 -43.34 1.78
CA ARG A 14 15.38 -44.28 1.16
C ARG A 14 16.08 -45.05 2.28
N LYS A 15 15.79 -46.35 2.34
CA LYS A 15 16.48 -47.35 3.16
C LYS A 15 17.96 -47.35 2.73
N LYS A 16 18.87 -46.98 3.63
CA LYS A 16 20.33 -47.07 3.41
C LYS A 16 20.68 -48.55 3.20
N VAL A 17 21.05 -48.90 1.98
CA VAL A 17 21.79 -50.13 1.70
C VAL A 17 23.22 -49.89 2.17
N SER A 18 23.68 -50.73 3.09
CA SER A 18 25.05 -50.74 3.60
C SER A 18 25.99 -51.24 2.51
N GLU A 19 26.70 -50.32 1.86
CA GLU A 19 27.85 -50.67 1.01
C GLU A 19 29.03 -51.14 1.87
N PRO A 20 29.81 -52.13 1.38
CA PRO A 20 30.94 -52.71 2.10
C PRO A 20 32.09 -51.70 2.29
N ASP A 21 32.71 -51.78 3.46
CA ASP A 21 33.82 -50.97 3.93
C ASP A 21 34.93 -50.83 2.88
N SER A 22 35.01 -49.63 2.29
CA SER A 22 36.15 -49.24 1.45
C SER A 22 37.38 -49.02 2.32
N PRO A 23 38.58 -49.47 1.89
CA PRO A 23 39.80 -49.39 2.67
C PRO A 23 40.15 -47.94 3.02
N SER A 24 40.37 -47.74 4.33
CA SER A 24 40.84 -46.52 4.97
C SER A 24 42.00 -45.88 4.20
N LYS A 25 41.71 -44.80 3.47
CA LYS A 25 42.74 -43.96 2.84
C LYS A 25 43.48 -43.21 3.95
N GLN A 26 44.73 -43.60 4.17
CA GLN A 26 45.65 -42.92 5.08
C GLN A 26 45.69 -41.42 4.78
N ALA A 27 45.33 -40.61 5.77
CA ALA A 27 45.32 -39.16 5.68
C ALA A 27 46.76 -38.65 5.48
N SER A 28 47.13 -38.32 4.24
CA SER A 28 48.39 -37.65 3.96
C SER A 28 48.45 -36.34 4.76
N LYS A 29 49.44 -36.21 5.64
CA LYS A 29 49.72 -34.99 6.40
C LYS A 29 50.13 -33.91 5.40
N ARG A 30 49.17 -33.14 4.91
CA ARG A 30 49.38 -32.01 4.01
C ARG A 30 50.15 -30.94 4.78
N GLN A 31 51.48 -30.93 4.63
CA GLN A 31 52.34 -29.88 5.17
C GLN A 31 51.83 -28.53 4.66
N LYS A 32 51.28 -27.71 5.56
CA LYS A 32 50.89 -26.34 5.21
C LYS A 32 52.19 -25.57 5.01
N ALA A 33 52.48 -25.20 3.77
CA ALA A 33 53.54 -24.25 3.47
C ALA A 33 53.36 -23.03 4.37
N LYS A 34 54.40 -22.71 5.15
CA LYS A 34 54.41 -21.56 6.05
C LYS A 34 54.62 -20.34 5.17
N TYR A 35 53.53 -19.65 4.81
CA TYR A 35 53.63 -18.40 4.08
C TYR A 35 54.22 -17.34 5.02
N GLU A 36 55.31 -16.69 4.62
CA GLU A 36 55.84 -15.52 5.34
C GLU A 36 54.78 -14.42 5.35
N ASP A 37 54.51 -13.86 6.52
CA ASP A 37 53.50 -12.82 6.69
C ASP A 37 54.09 -11.46 6.29
N LEU A 38 54.12 -11.20 4.98
CA LEU A 38 54.58 -9.93 4.43
C LEU A 38 53.69 -8.77 4.89
N PRO A 39 54.23 -7.55 5.08
CA PRO A 39 53.44 -6.33 5.28
C PRO A 39 52.37 -6.16 4.19
N MET A 40 51.24 -5.52 4.52
CA MET A 40 50.12 -5.35 3.59
C MET A 40 50.53 -4.57 2.32
N THR A 41 51.39 -3.56 2.47
CA THR A 41 51.93 -2.76 1.36
C THR A 41 52.70 -3.62 0.37
N GLU A 42 53.65 -4.44 0.85
CA GLU A 42 54.42 -5.35 0.00
C GLU A 42 53.54 -6.41 -0.68
N LYS A 43 52.47 -6.87 -0.02
CA LYS A 43 51.48 -7.77 -0.63
C LYS A 43 50.77 -7.09 -1.80
N LEU A 44 50.41 -5.82 -1.67
CA LEU A 44 49.76 -5.04 -2.73
C LEU A 44 50.73 -4.76 -3.89
N ASP A 45 51.97 -4.36 -3.61
CA ASP A 45 52.98 -4.09 -4.63
C ASP A 45 53.27 -5.32 -5.49
N LYS A 46 53.38 -6.51 -4.86
CA LYS A 46 53.53 -7.77 -5.61
C LYS A 46 52.35 -8.06 -6.54
N ILE A 47 51.13 -7.68 -6.15
CA ILE A 47 49.94 -7.83 -7.00
C ILE A 47 49.97 -6.81 -8.14
N PHE A 48 50.35 -5.56 -7.87
CA PHE A 48 50.47 -4.52 -8.90
C PHE A 48 51.57 -4.83 -9.92
N ASP A 49 52.70 -5.37 -9.47
CA ASP A 49 53.75 -5.87 -10.36
C ASP A 49 53.26 -7.03 -11.22
N ALA A 50 52.43 -7.92 -10.67
CA ALA A 50 51.82 -8.99 -11.44
C ALA A 50 50.89 -8.44 -12.53
N PHE A 51 50.08 -7.42 -12.22
CA PHE A 51 49.24 -6.73 -13.21
C PHE A 51 50.08 -6.10 -14.32
N LYS A 52 51.16 -5.40 -13.97
CA LYS A 52 52.10 -4.81 -14.93
C LYS A 52 52.72 -5.85 -15.85
N LYS A 53 53.11 -7.02 -15.31
CA LYS A 53 53.70 -8.13 -16.10
C LYS A 53 52.74 -8.72 -17.13
N VAL A 54 51.45 -8.76 -16.83
CA VAL A 54 50.43 -9.28 -17.76
C VAL A 54 49.77 -8.19 -18.62
N GLY A 55 50.18 -6.93 -18.46
CA GLY A 55 49.62 -5.79 -19.20
C GLY A 55 48.17 -5.47 -18.81
N TRP A 56 47.75 -5.77 -17.58
CA TRP A 56 46.40 -5.48 -17.09
C TRP A 56 46.40 -4.28 -16.16
N THR A 57 45.32 -3.50 -16.20
CA THR A 57 44.98 -2.57 -15.12
C THR A 57 44.21 -3.29 -14.02
N LEU A 58 44.03 -2.63 -12.86
CA LEU A 58 43.14 -3.14 -11.81
C LEU A 58 41.70 -3.31 -12.34
N GLY A 59 41.24 -2.39 -13.20
CA GLY A 59 39.92 -2.45 -13.83
C GLY A 59 39.76 -3.69 -14.72
N ASP A 60 40.75 -3.97 -15.57
CA ASP A 60 40.74 -5.15 -16.45
C ASP A 60 40.72 -6.45 -15.65
N PHE A 61 41.55 -6.53 -14.60
CA PHE A 61 41.57 -7.67 -13.71
C PHE A 61 40.19 -7.90 -13.08
N LEU A 62 39.58 -6.86 -12.49
CA LEU A 62 38.25 -6.97 -11.89
C LEU A 62 37.20 -7.37 -12.92
N HIS A 63 37.23 -6.78 -14.12
CA HIS A 63 36.34 -7.13 -15.22
C HIS A 63 36.44 -8.62 -15.56
N HIS A 64 37.64 -9.15 -15.84
CA HIS A 64 37.82 -10.55 -16.19
C HIS A 64 37.57 -11.53 -15.04
N VAL A 65 37.80 -11.13 -13.79
CA VAL A 65 37.50 -11.95 -12.62
C VAL A 65 35.99 -12.15 -12.45
N PHE A 66 35.18 -11.11 -12.69
CA PHE A 66 33.73 -11.15 -12.50
C PHE A 66 32.92 -11.38 -13.77
N ALA A 67 33.52 -11.29 -14.96
CA ALA A 67 32.89 -11.64 -16.23
C ALA A 67 32.44 -13.11 -16.22
N HIS A 68 31.18 -13.34 -16.62
CA HIS A 68 30.59 -14.69 -16.64
C HIS A 68 30.43 -15.26 -18.05
N ARG A 69 30.32 -14.42 -19.08
CA ARG A 69 29.98 -14.85 -20.45
C ARG A 69 31.21 -15.24 -21.27
N ASP A 70 32.31 -14.52 -21.12
CA ASP A 70 33.43 -14.60 -22.09
C ASP A 70 34.68 -15.32 -21.56
N VAL A 71 34.69 -15.70 -20.28
CA VAL A 71 35.87 -16.30 -19.63
C VAL A 71 35.52 -17.65 -19.00
N HIS A 72 36.18 -18.72 -19.46
CA HIS A 72 36.04 -20.04 -18.85
C HIS A 72 36.68 -20.05 -17.46
N ARG A 73 35.86 -20.12 -16.41
CA ARG A 73 36.34 -20.09 -15.02
C ARG A 73 36.88 -21.46 -14.61
N SER A 74 38.16 -21.50 -14.21
CA SER A 74 38.69 -22.69 -13.54
C SER A 74 37.94 -22.98 -12.23
N LYS A 75 37.94 -24.24 -11.76
CA LYS A 75 37.32 -24.61 -10.47
C LYS A 75 37.83 -23.75 -9.30
N ARG A 76 39.13 -23.41 -9.32
CA ARG A 76 39.76 -22.54 -8.32
C ARG A 76 39.22 -21.11 -8.42
N HIS A 77 39.14 -20.55 -9.63
CA HIS A 77 38.59 -19.21 -9.86
C HIS A 77 37.13 -19.11 -9.41
N ALA A 78 36.29 -20.08 -9.79
CA ALA A 78 34.90 -20.15 -9.35
C ALA A 78 34.77 -20.21 -7.82
N ALA A 79 35.59 -21.02 -7.15
CA ALA A 79 35.59 -21.12 -5.68
C ALA A 79 35.99 -19.81 -4.99
N ILE A 80 36.96 -19.07 -5.54
CA ILE A 80 37.38 -17.76 -5.01
C ILE A 80 36.26 -16.73 -5.19
N VAL A 81 35.70 -16.61 -6.41
CA VAL A 81 34.61 -15.66 -6.70
C VAL A 81 33.38 -15.98 -5.88
N GLN A 82 33.00 -17.25 -5.75
CA GLN A 82 31.87 -17.67 -4.93
C GLN A 82 32.09 -17.32 -3.45
N ARG A 83 33.30 -17.56 -2.90
CA ARG A 83 33.60 -17.20 -1.51
C ARG A 83 33.50 -15.69 -1.29
N TYR A 84 33.96 -14.90 -2.25
CA TYR A 84 33.87 -13.43 -2.20
C TYR A 84 32.42 -12.94 -2.30
N LEU A 85 31.66 -13.37 -3.31
CA LEU A 85 30.28 -12.95 -3.53
C LEU A 85 29.31 -13.46 -2.45
N SER A 86 29.63 -14.56 -1.77
CA SER A 86 28.84 -15.08 -0.64
C SER A 86 29.14 -14.38 0.69
N GLY A 87 30.08 -13.43 0.73
CA GLY A 87 30.43 -12.71 1.96
C GLY A 87 31.15 -13.56 3.02
N LYS A 88 31.65 -14.76 2.68
CA LYS A 88 32.39 -15.64 3.62
C LYS A 88 33.86 -15.25 3.80
N GLY A 89 34.24 -14.04 3.39
CA GLY A 89 35.57 -13.47 3.53
C GLY A 89 35.71 -12.63 4.79
N SER A 90 36.94 -12.25 5.15
CA SER A 90 37.20 -11.26 6.21
C SER A 90 36.77 -9.84 5.84
N ARG A 91 36.68 -9.55 4.53
CA ARG A 91 36.15 -8.32 3.96
C ARG A 91 35.06 -8.69 2.97
N HIS A 92 33.92 -8.00 3.02
CA HIS A 92 32.82 -8.17 2.07
C HIS A 92 32.74 -6.98 1.11
N VAL A 93 31.97 -7.13 0.03
CA VAL A 93 31.78 -6.09 -1.01
C VAL A 93 31.41 -4.75 -0.40
N GLY A 94 30.52 -4.74 0.60
CA GLY A 94 30.14 -3.50 1.31
C GLY A 94 31.32 -2.71 1.88
N ASN A 95 32.33 -3.35 2.50
CA ASN A 95 33.49 -2.62 3.04
C ASN A 95 34.35 -2.00 1.92
N ILE A 96 34.40 -2.66 0.77
CA ILE A 96 35.15 -2.18 -0.40
C ILE A 96 34.42 -0.98 -1.01
N LEU A 97 33.09 -1.05 -1.15
CA LEU A 97 32.26 0.07 -1.60
C LEU A 97 32.39 1.27 -0.67
N GLU A 98 32.36 1.06 0.64
CA GLU A 98 32.57 2.11 1.65
C GLU A 98 33.97 2.75 1.50
N SER A 99 35.00 1.92 1.28
CA SER A 99 36.37 2.41 1.04
C SER A 99 36.46 3.22 -0.25
N TRP A 100 35.81 2.79 -1.34
CA TRP A 100 35.77 3.54 -2.60
C TRP A 100 35.02 4.87 -2.45
N LEU A 101 33.90 4.88 -1.73
CA LEU A 101 33.13 6.10 -1.49
C LEU A 101 33.90 7.09 -0.60
N SER A 102 34.64 6.60 0.38
CA SER A 102 35.35 7.42 1.37
C SER A 102 36.79 7.77 0.97
N SER A 103 37.30 7.22 -0.14
CA SER A 103 38.69 7.43 -0.52
C SER A 103 38.98 8.91 -0.84
N PRO A 104 40.07 9.49 -0.30
CA PRO A 104 40.50 10.84 -0.66
C PRO A 104 41.10 10.92 -2.07
N ASP A 105 41.49 9.78 -2.67
CA ASP A 105 42.22 9.73 -3.95
C ASP A 105 41.40 10.25 -5.15
N ASP A 106 40.09 10.45 -4.96
CA ASP A 106 39.15 10.93 -5.99
C ASP A 106 38.69 12.39 -5.73
N ALA A 107 39.29 13.10 -4.76
CA ALA A 107 38.83 14.42 -4.29
C ALA A 107 39.13 15.61 -5.23
N GLY A 108 39.80 15.39 -6.37
CA GLY A 108 40.29 16.47 -7.25
C GLY A 108 39.38 16.86 -8.42
N TYR A 109 38.28 16.14 -8.68
CA TYR A 109 37.41 16.37 -9.83
C TYR A 109 36.04 16.89 -9.38
N ASP A 110 35.46 17.82 -10.15
CA ASP A 110 34.08 18.25 -9.94
C ASP A 110 33.13 17.12 -10.38
N GLN A 111 32.73 16.29 -9.40
CA GLN A 111 31.85 15.14 -9.62
C GLN A 111 30.37 15.50 -9.43
N GLY A 112 30.06 16.75 -9.04
CA GLY A 112 28.75 17.14 -8.53
C GLY A 112 27.60 16.76 -9.46
N ASP A 113 27.77 17.02 -10.75
CA ASP A 113 26.73 16.82 -11.76
C ASP A 113 26.39 15.34 -12.03
N PHE A 114 27.33 14.42 -11.76
CA PHE A 114 27.15 12.99 -12.02
C PHE A 114 26.84 12.18 -10.76
N MET A 115 26.89 12.75 -9.55
CA MET A 115 26.51 12.03 -8.34
C MET A 115 24.98 11.87 -8.27
N TYR A 116 24.52 10.64 -8.02
CA TYR A 116 23.09 10.29 -7.93
C TYR A 116 22.26 10.60 -9.18
N THR A 117 22.89 10.76 -10.36
CA THR A 117 22.14 11.01 -11.59
C THR A 117 21.33 9.79 -12.00
N THR A 118 20.09 10.04 -12.42
CA THR A 118 19.20 9.00 -12.98
C THR A 118 18.93 9.20 -14.47
N ALA A 119 19.63 10.15 -15.10
CA ALA A 119 19.52 10.49 -16.50
C ALA A 119 20.64 9.83 -17.33
N THR A 120 21.90 9.95 -16.89
CA THR A 120 23.06 9.34 -17.55
C THR A 120 23.23 7.88 -17.08
N PRO A 121 23.34 6.88 -17.97
CA PRO A 121 23.61 5.51 -17.57
C PRO A 121 24.88 5.41 -16.71
N TYR A 122 24.82 4.69 -15.60
CA TYR A 122 25.96 4.59 -14.67
C TYR A 122 27.21 3.93 -15.30
N SER A 123 27.04 3.17 -16.38
CA SER A 123 28.14 2.57 -17.16
C SER A 123 29.01 3.59 -17.88
N ASP A 124 28.44 4.76 -18.16
CA ASP A 124 29.08 5.79 -18.99
C ASP A 124 29.77 6.85 -18.12
N ILE A 125 29.69 6.71 -16.79
CA ILE A 125 30.28 7.62 -15.81
C ILE A 125 31.69 7.11 -15.46
N PRO A 126 32.76 7.84 -15.77
CA PRO A 126 34.13 7.35 -15.59
C PRO A 126 34.56 7.30 -14.11
N HIS A 127 34.09 8.23 -13.28
CA HIS A 127 34.48 8.34 -11.88
C HIS A 127 33.73 7.32 -11.02
N VAL A 128 34.47 6.52 -10.24
CA VAL A 128 33.91 5.39 -9.48
C VAL A 128 32.84 5.83 -8.47
N ARG A 129 33.05 6.94 -7.74
CA ARG A 129 32.08 7.43 -6.75
C ARG A 129 30.78 7.88 -7.40
N ALA A 130 30.87 8.66 -8.48
CA ALA A 130 29.71 9.12 -9.25
C ALA A 130 28.98 7.93 -9.92
N ALA A 131 29.72 6.98 -10.49
CA ALA A 131 29.15 5.78 -11.11
C ALA A 131 28.41 4.91 -10.08
N LEU A 132 28.97 4.67 -8.90
CA LEU A 132 28.36 3.86 -7.84
C LEU A 132 27.09 4.50 -7.26
N THR A 133 27.12 5.80 -6.99
CA THR A 133 25.96 6.53 -6.45
C THR A 133 24.82 6.60 -7.48
N SER A 134 25.15 6.82 -8.75
CA SER A 134 24.19 6.80 -9.86
C SER A 134 23.64 5.41 -10.15
N PHE A 135 24.47 4.36 -10.06
CA PHE A 135 24.03 2.97 -10.12
C PHE A 135 22.96 2.67 -9.06
N ALA A 136 23.23 3.05 -7.81
CA ALA A 136 22.27 2.87 -6.72
C ALA A 136 20.97 3.66 -6.97
N ALA A 137 21.07 4.93 -7.37
CA ALA A 137 19.92 5.79 -7.65
C ALA A 137 19.04 5.22 -8.79
N GLN A 138 19.66 4.70 -9.85
CA GLN A 138 18.95 4.11 -11.00
C GLN A 138 18.25 2.80 -10.62
N ILE A 139 18.91 1.90 -9.88
CA ILE A 139 18.28 0.66 -9.40
C ILE A 139 17.09 0.95 -8.49
N VAL A 140 17.24 1.90 -7.55
CA VAL A 140 16.15 2.30 -6.65
C VAL A 140 15.00 2.88 -7.45
N LYS A 141 15.27 3.79 -8.41
CA LYS A 141 14.25 4.35 -9.32
C LYS A 141 13.50 3.25 -10.05
N GLU A 142 14.18 2.30 -10.68
CA GLU A 142 13.54 1.19 -11.39
C GLU A 142 12.67 0.31 -10.48
N LYS A 143 13.15 0.04 -9.25
CA LYS A 143 12.39 -0.71 -8.26
C LYS A 143 11.13 0.06 -7.83
N LEU A 144 11.25 1.34 -7.48
CA LEU A 144 10.11 2.19 -7.13
C LEU A 144 9.09 2.27 -8.28
N LEU A 145 9.54 2.38 -9.53
CA LEU A 145 8.64 2.38 -10.70
C LEU A 145 7.88 1.05 -10.85
N ARG A 146 8.55 -0.09 -10.65
CA ARG A 146 7.91 -1.42 -10.69
C ARG A 146 6.88 -1.58 -9.56
N ASP A 147 7.22 -1.15 -8.37
CA ASP A 147 6.37 -1.25 -7.18
C ASP A 147 5.12 -0.37 -7.32
N VAL A 148 5.29 0.86 -7.83
CA VAL A 148 4.14 1.72 -8.14
C VAL A 148 3.24 1.08 -9.19
N LYS A 149 3.80 0.53 -10.27
CA LYS A 149 3.04 -0.18 -11.31
C LYS A 149 2.29 -1.40 -10.75
N ALA A 150 2.84 -2.10 -9.76
CA ALA A 150 2.18 -3.22 -9.11
C ALA A 150 1.01 -2.75 -8.23
N GLY A 151 1.23 -1.72 -7.40
CA GLY A 151 0.21 -1.18 -6.48
C GLY A 151 -1.00 -0.54 -7.18
N VAL A 152 -0.83 0.01 -8.39
CA VAL A 152 -1.94 0.60 -9.18
C VAL A 152 -2.70 -0.41 -10.03
N LYS A 153 -2.48 -1.71 -9.87
CA LYS A 153 -3.34 -2.74 -10.50
C LYS A 153 -4.69 -2.83 -9.80
N VAL A 154 -5.71 -3.33 -10.48
CA VAL A 154 -7.07 -3.50 -9.91
C VAL A 154 -7.04 -4.39 -8.65
N THR A 155 -6.20 -5.42 -8.66
CA THR A 155 -5.98 -6.33 -7.53
C THR A 155 -5.24 -5.68 -6.36
N GLY A 156 -4.63 -4.51 -6.56
CA GLY A 156 -3.83 -3.82 -5.56
C GLY A 156 -4.66 -3.03 -4.54
N GLY A 157 -5.99 -3.11 -4.53
CA GLY A 157 -6.83 -2.54 -3.46
C GLY A 157 -6.98 -1.00 -3.44
N LEU A 158 -6.20 -0.25 -4.23
CA LEU A 158 -6.34 1.22 -4.36
C LEU A 158 -7.44 1.66 -5.33
N HIS A 159 -8.07 0.72 -6.01
CA HIS A 159 -9.06 0.99 -7.05
C HIS A 159 -10.44 1.25 -6.46
N VAL A 160 -11.12 2.28 -6.98
CA VAL A 160 -12.55 2.45 -6.73
C VAL A 160 -13.30 2.16 -8.02
N PRO A 161 -14.12 1.09 -8.06
CA PRO A 161 -14.86 0.71 -9.25
C PRO A 161 -15.74 1.86 -9.76
N SER A 162 -15.85 1.97 -11.08
CA SER A 162 -16.84 2.88 -11.68
C SER A 162 -18.23 2.29 -11.55
N GLU A 163 -19.25 3.15 -11.57
CA GLU A 163 -20.68 2.79 -11.50
C GLU A 163 -21.07 1.59 -12.37
N LYS A 164 -20.45 1.42 -13.55
CA LYS A 164 -20.76 0.36 -14.51
C LYS A 164 -20.28 -1.05 -14.13
N LYS A 165 -19.40 -1.18 -13.12
CA LYS A 165 -18.76 -2.46 -12.74
C LYS A 165 -19.03 -2.86 -11.29
N LEU A 166 -20.04 -2.26 -10.68
CA LEU A 166 -20.43 -2.56 -9.31
C LEU A 166 -21.22 -3.87 -9.28
N SER A 167 -20.52 -5.00 -9.28
CA SER A 167 -21.11 -6.28 -8.90
C SER A 167 -21.26 -6.34 -7.37
N PRO A 168 -22.42 -6.68 -6.83
CA PRO A 168 -22.60 -6.92 -5.39
C PRO A 168 -21.70 -8.04 -4.85
N GLU A 169 -21.28 -8.98 -5.72
CA GLU A 169 -20.58 -10.21 -5.35
C GLU A 169 -19.07 -10.02 -5.22
N ASP A 170 -18.48 -9.08 -5.98
CA ASP A 170 -17.01 -8.97 -6.13
C ASP A 170 -16.28 -8.37 -4.91
N GLY A 171 -17.02 -7.98 -3.86
CA GLY A 171 -16.44 -7.46 -2.61
C GLY A 171 -15.64 -6.16 -2.73
N THR A 172 -15.40 -5.66 -3.94
CA THR A 172 -14.55 -4.50 -4.26
C THR A 172 -15.36 -3.21 -4.28
N GLY A 173 -14.88 -2.19 -3.54
CA GLY A 173 -15.52 -0.87 -3.51
C GLY A 173 -16.69 -0.77 -2.54
N ARG A 174 -16.57 -1.38 -1.35
CA ARG A 174 -17.59 -1.23 -0.31
C ARG A 174 -17.48 0.19 0.23
N PHE A 175 -18.62 0.83 0.47
CA PHE A 175 -18.67 2.10 1.20
C PHE A 175 -17.98 1.99 2.58
N ALA A 176 -17.94 0.78 3.17
CA ALA A 176 -17.19 0.50 4.38
C ALA A 176 -15.69 0.79 4.24
N ASP A 177 -15.12 0.60 3.04
CA ASP A 177 -13.71 0.88 2.75
C ASP A 177 -13.40 2.39 2.78
N LEU A 178 -14.42 3.24 2.64
CA LEU A 178 -14.32 4.70 2.73
C LEU A 178 -14.54 5.23 4.16
N ALA A 179 -14.91 4.36 5.09
CA ALA A 179 -15.31 4.72 6.45
C ALA A 179 -14.17 4.44 7.45
N THR A 180 -14.51 3.94 8.64
CA THR A 180 -13.56 3.62 9.72
C THR A 180 -12.49 2.65 9.23
N GLY A 181 -11.21 3.01 9.37
CA GLY A 181 -10.07 2.18 8.98
C GLY A 181 -9.56 2.40 7.55
N LEU A 182 -10.08 3.38 6.80
CA LEU A 182 -9.57 3.74 5.46
C LEU A 182 -8.04 3.88 5.45
N MET A 183 -7.49 4.66 6.37
CA MET A 183 -6.05 4.94 6.41
C MET A 183 -5.23 3.69 6.75
N ASP A 184 -5.74 2.82 7.62
CA ASP A 184 -5.07 1.56 7.99
C ASP A 184 -5.07 0.58 6.82
N ASN A 185 -6.21 0.44 6.14
CA ASN A 185 -6.33 -0.39 4.93
C ASN A 185 -5.38 0.11 3.83
N MET A 186 -5.34 1.42 3.62
CA MET A 186 -4.44 2.03 2.64
C MET A 186 -2.98 1.86 3.00
N LYS A 187 -2.63 2.01 4.29
CA LYS A 187 -1.28 1.72 4.78
C LYS A 187 -0.91 0.28 4.48
N ALA A 188 -1.78 -0.69 4.80
CA ALA A 188 -1.53 -2.10 4.55
C ALA A 188 -1.28 -2.39 3.06
N VAL A 189 -2.10 -1.82 2.18
CA VAL A 189 -1.98 -1.93 0.72
C VAL A 189 -0.70 -1.27 0.19
N ILE A 190 -0.35 -0.08 0.68
CA ILE A 190 0.87 0.61 0.28
C ILE A 190 2.10 -0.16 0.76
N MET A 191 2.09 -0.67 2.00
CA MET A 191 3.20 -1.47 2.53
C MET A 191 3.41 -2.77 1.76
N SER A 192 2.33 -3.44 1.31
CA SER A 192 2.43 -4.70 0.59
C SER A 192 3.01 -4.55 -0.83
N HIS A 193 2.73 -3.44 -1.51
CA HIS A 193 3.13 -3.24 -2.91
C HIS A 193 4.23 -2.19 -3.12
N GLN A 194 4.35 -1.23 -2.21
CA GLN A 194 5.15 0.01 -2.35
C GLN A 194 5.95 0.32 -1.07
N GLY A 195 6.31 -0.69 -0.27
CA GLY A 195 7.02 -0.51 1.01
C GLY A 195 8.28 0.34 0.92
N LEU A 196 9.11 0.15 -0.12
CA LEU A 196 10.31 0.98 -0.31
C LEU A 196 9.97 2.46 -0.50
N LEU A 197 8.93 2.77 -1.28
CA LEU A 197 8.49 4.16 -1.47
C LEU A 197 7.93 4.74 -0.17
N TYR A 198 7.19 3.93 0.59
CA TYR A 198 6.67 4.32 1.89
C TYR A 198 7.79 4.71 2.84
N ASP A 199 8.84 3.91 2.95
CA ASP A 199 9.97 4.20 3.85
C ASP A 199 10.67 5.51 3.47
N TYR A 200 10.92 5.75 2.18
CA TYR A 200 11.52 7.02 1.72
C TYR A 200 10.63 8.22 2.01
N VAL A 201 9.35 8.16 1.66
CA VAL A 201 8.43 9.29 1.87
C VAL A 201 8.19 9.52 3.37
N LEU A 202 8.12 8.46 4.17
CA LEU A 202 8.01 8.55 5.62
C LEU A 202 9.25 9.18 6.23
N ALA A 203 10.45 8.77 5.81
CA ALA A 203 11.70 9.38 6.25
C ALA A 203 11.77 10.88 5.89
N LEU A 204 11.31 11.26 4.70
CA LEU A 204 11.23 12.67 4.29
C LEU A 204 10.19 13.48 5.07
N ALA A 205 9.08 12.85 5.46
CA ALA A 205 8.01 13.49 6.23
C ALA A 205 8.31 13.55 7.74
N THR A 206 9.22 12.70 8.23
CA THR A 206 9.60 12.58 9.64
C THR A 206 10.84 13.45 9.90
N PRO A 207 10.70 14.58 10.60
CA PRO A 207 11.87 15.36 10.98
C PRO A 207 12.68 14.61 12.04
N ASP A 208 13.96 14.94 12.15
CA ASP A 208 14.80 14.43 13.22
C ASP A 208 14.15 14.70 14.59
N PRO A 209 14.18 13.70 15.49
CA PRO A 209 13.55 13.83 16.79
C PRO A 209 14.23 14.94 17.59
N ILE A 210 13.46 15.98 17.93
CA ILE A 210 13.95 17.06 18.78
C ILE A 210 13.83 16.58 20.23
N SER A 211 14.98 16.22 20.83
CA SER A 211 15.07 15.94 22.26
C SER A 211 15.22 17.26 23.03
N ARG A 212 14.27 17.57 23.91
CA ARG A 212 14.39 18.69 24.85
C ARG A 212 14.39 18.13 26.26
N LYS A 213 15.49 18.35 27.00
CA LYS A 213 15.66 17.84 28.38
C LYS A 213 15.49 16.31 28.48
N GLY A 214 15.91 15.55 27.46
CA GLY A 214 15.81 14.09 27.46
C GLY A 214 14.43 13.52 27.10
N LEU A 215 13.42 14.37 26.86
CA LEU A 215 12.10 13.94 26.39
C LEU A 215 12.01 14.08 24.87
N VAL A 216 11.80 12.94 24.20
CA VAL A 216 11.47 12.91 22.77
C VAL A 216 10.02 13.32 22.61
N THR A 217 9.79 14.46 21.95
CA THR A 217 8.43 14.96 21.73
C THR A 217 7.82 14.30 20.49
N GLU A 218 6.80 13.46 20.67
CA GLU A 218 6.03 12.92 19.55
C GLU A 218 5.13 13.98 18.90
N ARG A 219 5.07 13.99 17.57
CA ARG A 219 4.18 14.89 16.83
C ARG A 219 2.74 14.38 16.86
N ARG A 220 1.89 15.08 17.60
CA ARG A 220 0.43 14.85 17.58
C ARG A 220 -0.25 15.44 16.35
N ASN A 221 0.24 16.59 15.88
CA ASN A 221 -0.33 17.29 14.73
C ASN A 221 0.37 16.84 13.44
N ARG A 222 -0.43 16.47 12.43
CA ARG A 222 0.03 16.01 11.10
C ARG A 222 0.95 14.79 11.20
N PRO A 223 0.39 13.61 11.56
CA PRO A 223 1.17 12.38 11.61
C PRO A 223 1.91 12.15 10.27
N PRO A 224 3.23 11.88 10.30
CA PRO A 224 4.03 11.70 9.09
C PRO A 224 3.52 10.53 8.25
N GLU A 225 2.95 9.49 8.87
CA GLU A 225 2.35 8.34 8.21
C GLU A 225 1.18 8.75 7.32
N LEU A 226 0.28 9.59 7.82
CA LEU A 226 -0.87 10.06 7.03
C LEU A 226 -0.41 10.93 5.85
N THR A 227 0.66 11.71 6.04
CA THR A 227 1.27 12.51 4.98
C THR A 227 1.90 11.63 3.90
N ALA A 228 2.62 10.58 4.31
CA ALA A 228 3.22 9.62 3.40
C ALA A 228 2.17 8.85 2.59
N ILE A 229 1.13 8.34 3.26
CA ILE A 229 0.00 7.65 2.60
C ILE A 229 -0.69 8.58 1.60
N SER A 230 -0.98 9.83 1.99
CA SER A 230 -1.61 10.84 1.12
C SER A 230 -0.78 11.09 -0.14
N THR A 231 0.53 11.33 0.04
CA THR A 231 1.47 11.61 -1.04
C THR A 231 1.58 10.44 -2.02
N ILE A 232 1.75 9.22 -1.51
CA ILE A 232 1.86 8.00 -2.32
C ILE A 232 0.56 7.71 -3.06
N SER A 233 -0.58 7.99 -2.43
CA SER A 233 -1.89 7.85 -3.07
C SER A 233 -2.08 8.82 -4.23
N MET A 234 -1.59 10.06 -4.10
CA MET A 234 -1.59 11.03 -5.20
C MET A 234 -0.68 10.58 -6.35
N ILE A 235 0.53 10.09 -6.06
CA ILE A 235 1.44 9.52 -7.08
C ILE A 235 0.76 8.36 -7.82
N SER A 236 0.11 7.47 -7.07
CA SER A 236 -0.63 6.32 -7.61
C SER A 236 -1.80 6.75 -8.49
N PHE A 237 -2.53 7.79 -8.09
CA PHE A 237 -3.65 8.34 -8.87
C PHE A 237 -3.21 9.03 -10.16
N CYS A 238 -2.12 9.81 -10.12
CA CYS A 238 -1.53 10.43 -11.32
C CYS A 238 -1.08 9.37 -12.34
N ARG A 239 -0.62 8.21 -11.85
CA ARG A 239 -0.26 7.05 -12.70
C ARG A 239 -1.48 6.34 -13.28
N ASN A 240 -2.53 6.19 -12.47
CA ASN A 240 -3.75 5.49 -12.87
C ASN A 240 -4.97 6.16 -12.23
N HIS A 241 -5.80 6.80 -13.06
CA HIS A 241 -7.01 7.48 -12.60
C HIS A 241 -8.05 6.58 -11.92
N PHE A 242 -7.90 5.25 -12.00
CA PHE A 242 -8.71 4.29 -11.24
C PHE A 242 -8.18 4.02 -9.83
N ALA A 243 -6.87 4.20 -9.58
CA ALA A 243 -6.23 4.07 -8.27
C ALA A 243 -6.49 5.32 -7.41
N ARG A 244 -7.77 5.58 -7.15
CA ARG A 244 -8.29 6.86 -6.65
C ARG A 244 -8.96 6.78 -5.30
N LEU A 245 -8.73 5.73 -4.51
CA LEU A 245 -9.42 5.53 -3.22
C LEU A 245 -9.34 6.76 -2.31
N TYR A 246 -8.12 7.20 -1.94
CA TYR A 246 -7.94 8.41 -1.13
C TYR A 246 -8.31 9.72 -1.85
N PRO A 247 -7.87 9.96 -3.10
CA PRO A 247 -8.30 11.14 -3.86
C PRO A 247 -9.83 11.31 -3.90
N LEU A 248 -10.58 10.21 -4.06
CA LEU A 248 -12.04 10.23 -4.07
C LEU A 248 -12.61 10.62 -2.71
N VAL A 249 -12.11 10.04 -1.62
CA VAL A 249 -12.54 10.40 -0.25
C VAL A 249 -12.30 11.89 0.00
N ARG A 250 -11.13 12.40 -0.37
CA ARG A 250 -10.81 13.83 -0.27
C ARG A 250 -11.80 14.67 -1.08
N GLY A 251 -12.12 14.26 -2.31
CA GLY A 251 -13.12 14.91 -3.15
C GLY A 251 -14.53 14.93 -2.52
N ILE A 252 -14.95 13.82 -1.89
CA ILE A 252 -16.23 13.73 -1.18
C ILE A 252 -16.27 14.70 0.00
N VAL A 253 -15.20 14.77 0.81
CA VAL A 253 -15.10 15.72 1.93
C VAL A 253 -15.19 17.17 1.43
N TYR A 254 -14.52 17.50 0.31
CA TYR A 254 -14.58 18.83 -0.28
C TYR A 254 -15.99 19.18 -0.76
N MET A 255 -16.66 18.24 -1.42
CA MET A 255 -18.03 18.42 -1.87
C MET A 255 -19.00 18.58 -0.68
N ALA A 256 -18.83 17.80 0.38
CA ALA A 256 -19.63 17.89 1.60
C ALA A 256 -19.40 19.21 2.35
N SER A 257 -18.19 19.76 2.27
CA SER A 257 -17.82 21.05 2.88
C SER A 257 -18.21 22.25 2.02
N HIS A 258 -18.99 22.06 0.95
CA HIS A 258 -19.41 23.11 0.01
C HIS A 258 -18.24 23.94 -0.57
N VAL A 259 -17.09 23.29 -0.80
CA VAL A 259 -15.91 23.95 -1.40
C VAL A 259 -16.28 24.47 -2.80
N PRO A 260 -15.88 25.71 -3.18
CA PRO A 260 -16.15 26.26 -4.49
C PRO A 260 -15.68 25.34 -5.63
N VAL A 261 -16.44 25.30 -6.73
CA VAL A 261 -16.18 24.42 -7.87
C VAL A 261 -14.79 24.67 -8.46
N ASP A 262 -14.32 25.93 -8.48
CA ASP A 262 -13.00 26.29 -9.01
C ASP A 262 -11.86 25.69 -8.17
N VAL A 263 -12.02 25.62 -6.85
CA VAL A 263 -11.05 24.98 -5.95
C VAL A 263 -11.02 23.47 -6.19
N ILE A 264 -12.18 22.84 -6.38
CA ILE A 264 -12.25 21.41 -6.74
C ILE A 264 -11.61 21.17 -8.11
N ALA A 265 -11.87 22.06 -9.09
CA ALA A 265 -11.27 21.96 -10.41
C ALA A 265 -9.74 22.08 -10.35
N LEU A 266 -9.21 23.08 -9.64
CA LEU A 266 -7.77 23.24 -9.42
C LEU A 266 -7.14 21.98 -8.79
N ASN A 267 -7.74 21.48 -7.69
CA ASN A 267 -7.26 20.30 -6.99
C ASN A 267 -7.34 19.03 -7.86
N SER A 268 -8.32 18.95 -8.75
CA SER A 268 -8.41 17.87 -9.74
C SER A 268 -7.28 17.92 -10.78
N HIS A 269 -6.89 19.11 -11.23
CA HIS A 269 -5.75 19.26 -12.15
C HIS A 269 -4.41 18.92 -11.49
N LEU A 270 -4.28 19.22 -10.20
CA LEU A 270 -3.10 18.84 -9.40
C LEU A 270 -3.05 17.35 -9.04
N GLY A 271 -4.04 16.54 -9.43
CA GLY A 271 -4.08 15.11 -9.10
C GLY A 271 -4.31 14.83 -7.61
N THR A 272 -4.84 15.79 -6.85
CA THR A 272 -5.11 15.59 -5.40
C THR A 272 -6.47 14.94 -5.16
N MET A 273 -7.41 15.07 -6.11
CA MET A 273 -8.76 14.50 -6.09
C MET A 273 -9.26 14.29 -7.53
N PRO A 274 -10.32 13.50 -7.75
CA PRO A 274 -10.93 13.39 -9.07
C PRO A 274 -11.86 14.57 -9.37
N SER A 275 -12.29 14.69 -10.64
CA SER A 275 -13.23 15.74 -11.05
C SER A 275 -14.56 15.69 -10.29
N ILE A 276 -15.25 16.83 -10.20
CA ILE A 276 -16.57 16.91 -9.55
C ILE A 276 -17.59 15.94 -10.15
N ASN A 277 -17.54 15.71 -11.47
CA ASN A 277 -18.43 14.77 -12.15
C ASN A 277 -18.11 13.33 -11.74
N THR A 278 -16.83 12.99 -11.62
CA THR A 278 -16.39 11.68 -11.11
C THR A 278 -16.85 11.46 -9.67
N ILE A 279 -16.74 12.48 -8.80
CA ILE A 279 -17.20 12.42 -7.42
C ILE A 279 -18.72 12.17 -7.38
N LYS A 280 -19.50 12.93 -8.16
CA LYS A 280 -20.96 12.75 -8.27
C LYS A 280 -21.33 11.35 -8.77
N SER A 281 -20.66 10.84 -9.80
CA SER A 281 -20.91 9.49 -10.33
C SER A 281 -20.56 8.40 -9.31
N ALA A 282 -19.48 8.58 -8.55
CA ALA A 282 -19.14 7.66 -7.46
C ALA A 282 -20.22 7.66 -6.36
N LEU A 283 -20.69 8.84 -5.93
CA LEU A 283 -21.78 8.97 -4.95
C LEU A 283 -23.08 8.33 -5.44
N LYS A 284 -23.42 8.47 -6.72
CA LYS A 284 -24.55 7.75 -7.35
C LYS A 284 -24.34 6.24 -7.31
N GLY A 285 -23.13 5.77 -7.63
CA GLY A 285 -22.77 4.36 -7.51
C GLY A 285 -22.93 3.83 -6.09
N PHE A 286 -22.45 4.56 -5.08
CA PHE A 286 -22.62 4.19 -3.67
C PHE A 286 -24.09 4.18 -3.25
N SER A 287 -24.90 5.12 -3.73
CA SER A 287 -26.34 5.13 -3.49
C SER A 287 -27.01 3.88 -4.08
N LYS A 288 -26.66 3.50 -5.31
CA LYS A 288 -27.16 2.26 -5.95
C LYS A 288 -26.75 1.00 -5.19
N LEU A 289 -25.48 0.88 -4.80
CA LEU A 289 -25.02 -0.25 -3.97
C LEU A 289 -25.76 -0.33 -2.64
N LYS A 290 -25.95 0.81 -1.98
CA LYS A 290 -26.69 0.88 -0.72
C LYS A 290 -28.15 0.47 -0.93
N ALA A 291 -28.79 0.89 -2.03
CA ALA A 291 -30.14 0.49 -2.38
C ALA A 291 -30.24 -1.03 -2.62
N ILE A 292 -29.31 -1.62 -3.39
CA ILE A 292 -29.26 -3.08 -3.60
C ILE A 292 -29.12 -3.82 -2.27
N ARG A 293 -28.22 -3.35 -1.40
CA ARG A 293 -28.01 -3.95 -0.07
C ARG A 293 -29.26 -3.82 0.81
N ILE A 294 -29.95 -2.67 0.80
CA ILE A 294 -31.20 -2.49 1.54
C ILE A 294 -32.29 -3.42 1.00
N GLN A 295 -32.40 -3.57 -0.32
CA GLN A 295 -33.34 -4.50 -0.95
C GLN A 295 -33.03 -5.96 -0.60
N SER A 296 -31.76 -6.37 -0.59
CA SER A 296 -31.38 -7.72 -0.19
C SER A 296 -31.68 -7.97 1.29
N MET A 297 -31.43 -6.98 2.15
CA MET A 297 -31.78 -7.06 3.57
C MET A 297 -33.30 -7.10 3.80
N GLY A 298 -34.09 -6.41 2.98
CA GLY A 298 -35.55 -6.48 3.04
C GLY A 298 -36.13 -7.83 2.60
N ARG A 299 -35.38 -8.64 1.85
CA ARG A 299 -35.75 -10.02 1.47
C ARG A 299 -35.31 -11.05 2.51
N ASP A 300 -34.34 -10.71 3.35
CA ASP A 300 -33.86 -11.58 4.43
C ASP A 300 -34.82 -11.48 5.62
N THR A 301 -35.84 -12.34 5.64
CA THR A 301 -36.81 -12.44 6.74
C THR A 301 -36.29 -13.26 7.92
N GLY A 302 -34.97 -13.49 8.03
CA GLY A 302 -34.34 -14.38 8.99
C GLY A 302 -35.01 -14.33 10.37
N ILE A 303 -35.74 -15.40 10.69
CA ILE A 303 -36.42 -15.56 11.98
C ILE A 303 -35.34 -15.94 12.99
N VAL A 304 -35.22 -15.15 14.05
CA VAL A 304 -34.30 -15.40 15.16
C VAL A 304 -35.15 -15.58 16.41
N TYR A 305 -34.92 -16.64 17.17
CA TYR A 305 -35.60 -16.82 18.45
C TYR A 305 -34.82 -16.11 19.56
N VAL A 306 -35.50 -15.21 20.29
CA VAL A 306 -34.96 -14.55 21.48
C VAL A 306 -35.89 -14.88 22.64
N ASN A 307 -35.39 -15.60 23.65
CA ASN A 307 -36.18 -16.07 24.80
C ASN A 307 -37.45 -16.85 24.40
N GLY A 308 -37.35 -17.71 23.37
CA GLY A 308 -38.48 -18.50 22.86
C GLY A 308 -39.47 -17.72 22.00
N VAL A 309 -39.32 -16.39 21.86
CA VAL A 309 -40.17 -15.56 21.00
C VAL A 309 -39.54 -15.46 19.60
N PRO A 310 -40.28 -15.77 18.52
CA PRO A 310 -39.80 -15.56 17.17
C PRO A 310 -39.73 -14.06 16.86
N MET A 311 -38.51 -13.57 16.66
CA MET A 311 -38.21 -12.21 16.23
C MET A 311 -37.90 -12.21 14.74
N VAL A 312 -38.43 -11.24 14.02
CA VAL A 312 -38.13 -11.00 12.61
C VAL A 312 -37.29 -9.74 12.53
N LYS A 313 -36.26 -9.76 11.67
CA LYS A 313 -35.54 -8.54 11.29
C LYS A 313 -36.43 -7.70 10.39
N VAL A 314 -36.79 -6.52 10.86
CA VAL A 314 -37.60 -5.56 10.12
C VAL A 314 -36.75 -4.39 9.70
N VAL A 315 -36.97 -3.96 8.46
CA VAL A 315 -36.42 -2.73 7.92
C VAL A 315 -37.46 -1.63 8.06
N ILE A 316 -37.14 -0.60 8.83
CA ILE A 316 -37.95 0.62 8.98
C ILE A 316 -37.29 1.70 8.12
N ILE A 317 -38.05 2.29 7.21
CA ILE A 317 -37.61 3.41 6.39
C ILE A 317 -38.46 4.62 6.76
N THR A 318 -37.82 5.63 7.36
CA THR A 318 -38.47 6.90 7.65
C THR A 318 -38.14 7.88 6.53
N PHE A 319 -39.17 8.35 5.83
CA PHE A 319 -39.02 9.40 4.83
C PHE A 319 -39.21 10.76 5.48
N ASP A 320 -38.39 11.71 5.07
CA ASP A 320 -38.50 13.11 5.43
C ASP A 320 -38.40 13.98 4.16
N ASN A 321 -39.15 15.06 4.13
CA ASN A 321 -39.08 16.04 3.06
C ASN A 321 -37.86 16.92 3.29
N SER A 322 -36.78 16.68 2.55
CA SER A 322 -35.61 17.54 2.59
C SER A 322 -35.81 18.73 1.67
N GLN A 323 -35.98 19.91 2.27
CA GLN A 323 -36.07 21.16 1.53
C GLN A 323 -34.77 21.95 1.74
N HIS A 324 -34.06 22.23 0.65
CA HIS A 324 -32.89 23.08 0.68
C HIS A 324 -33.11 24.33 -0.15
N PHE A 325 -33.11 25.48 0.51
CA PHE A 325 -33.28 26.76 -0.17
C PHE A 325 -31.92 27.27 -0.68
N ARG A 326 -31.70 27.17 -1.99
CA ARG A 326 -30.48 27.64 -2.64
C ARG A 326 -30.58 29.16 -2.84
N ARG A 327 -30.12 29.91 -1.83
CA ARG A 327 -30.00 31.37 -1.94
C ARG A 327 -28.94 31.74 -2.98
N GLN A 328 -29.33 32.57 -3.94
CA GLN A 328 -28.40 33.16 -4.89
C GLN A 328 -27.62 34.29 -4.21
N ARG A 329 -26.30 34.12 -4.13
CA ARG A 329 -25.40 35.13 -3.54
C ARG A 329 -24.80 36.08 -4.59
N GLU A 330 -24.70 35.67 -5.85
CA GLU A 330 -24.23 36.53 -6.93
C GLU A 330 -25.40 37.26 -7.61
N ARG A 331 -25.30 38.59 -7.71
CA ARG A 331 -26.22 39.42 -8.50
C ARG A 331 -25.88 39.31 -10.00
N ARG A 332 -26.29 38.23 -10.66
CA ARG A 332 -26.27 38.11 -12.12
C ARG A 332 -27.71 38.00 -12.62
N ILE A 333 -27.99 38.68 -13.74
CA ILE A 333 -29.29 38.64 -14.42
C ILE A 333 -29.64 37.17 -14.77
N GLY A 334 -30.88 36.75 -14.49
CA GLY A 334 -31.42 35.44 -14.87
C GLY A 334 -31.12 34.27 -13.91
N LYS A 335 -30.46 34.52 -12.77
CA LYS A 335 -30.47 33.55 -11.66
C LYS A 335 -31.56 33.98 -10.67
N GLU A 336 -32.26 33.01 -10.09
CA GLU A 336 -33.24 33.20 -9.02
C GLU A 336 -32.96 32.25 -7.85
N ASN A 337 -33.50 32.58 -6.67
CA ASN A 337 -33.51 31.65 -5.55
C ASN A 337 -34.32 30.42 -5.92
N THR A 338 -33.73 29.22 -5.78
CA THR A 338 -34.42 27.96 -6.06
C THR A 338 -34.58 27.14 -4.81
N MET A 339 -35.79 26.62 -4.58
CA MET A 339 -36.04 25.63 -3.55
C MET A 339 -35.82 24.25 -4.16
N VAL A 340 -34.79 23.55 -3.69
CA VAL A 340 -34.57 22.15 -4.05
C VAL A 340 -35.33 21.31 -3.06
N ILE A 341 -36.44 20.73 -3.52
CA ILE A 341 -37.24 19.80 -2.74
C ILE A 341 -36.77 18.39 -3.08
N GLY A 342 -36.44 17.61 -2.06
CA GLY A 342 -36.06 16.22 -2.16
C GLY A 342 -36.74 15.40 -1.08
N ILE A 343 -36.56 14.09 -1.19
CA ILE A 343 -36.96 13.13 -0.16
C ILE A 343 -35.69 12.52 0.40
N SER A 344 -35.51 12.64 1.71
CA SER A 344 -34.48 11.92 2.45
C SER A 344 -35.11 10.69 3.09
N ALA A 345 -34.37 9.59 3.17
CA ALA A 345 -34.83 8.40 3.88
C ALA A 345 -33.76 7.90 4.85
N THR A 346 -34.18 7.66 6.08
CA THR A 346 -33.36 7.00 7.10
C THR A 346 -33.77 5.55 7.19
N TYR A 347 -32.80 4.66 7.00
CA TYR A 347 -32.96 3.22 7.18
C TYR A 347 -32.58 2.84 8.61
N MET A 348 -33.44 2.07 9.26
CA MET A 348 -33.18 1.47 10.57
C MET A 348 -33.52 -0.02 10.52
N GLN A 349 -32.68 -0.84 11.14
CA GLN A 349 -32.95 -2.26 11.31
C GLN A 349 -33.36 -2.52 12.76
N LYS A 350 -34.48 -3.21 12.96
CA LYS A 350 -34.97 -3.57 14.30
C LYS A 350 -35.39 -5.03 14.33
N LEU A 351 -35.14 -5.69 15.45
CA LEU A 351 -35.75 -6.99 15.75
C LEU A 351 -37.13 -6.73 16.35
N VAL A 352 -38.16 -7.29 15.73
CA VAL A 352 -39.55 -7.11 16.15
C VAL A 352 -40.20 -8.48 16.26
N ALA A 353 -41.04 -8.69 17.28
CA ALA A 353 -41.81 -9.93 17.40
C ALA A 353 -42.65 -10.15 16.14
N ALA A 354 -42.60 -11.35 15.56
CA ALA A 354 -43.28 -11.66 14.30
C ALA A 354 -44.78 -11.29 14.33
N ALA A 355 -45.42 -11.55 15.47
CA ALA A 355 -46.83 -11.25 15.71
C ALA A 355 -47.17 -9.75 15.59
N ALA A 356 -46.24 -8.85 15.91
CA ALA A 356 -46.47 -7.40 15.82
C ALA A 356 -46.52 -6.88 14.38
N LEU A 357 -46.12 -7.71 13.40
CA LEU A 357 -46.15 -7.38 11.98
C LEU A 357 -47.32 -8.02 11.24
N ASP A 358 -48.21 -8.74 11.94
CA ASP A 358 -49.34 -9.40 11.31
C ASP A 358 -50.35 -8.36 10.79
N PRO A 359 -50.53 -8.24 9.45
CA PRO A 359 -51.48 -7.30 8.88
C PRO A 359 -52.93 -7.64 9.22
N LEU A 360 -53.25 -8.91 9.49
CA LEU A 360 -54.60 -9.33 9.87
C LEU A 360 -54.91 -8.91 11.32
N ASP A 361 -53.99 -9.15 12.26
CA ASP A 361 -54.11 -8.64 13.63
C ASP A 361 -54.26 -7.11 13.64
N LYS A 362 -53.45 -6.39 12.85
CA LYS A 362 -53.59 -4.94 12.72
C LYS A 362 -54.99 -4.54 12.21
N ARG A 363 -55.47 -5.15 11.13
CA ARG A 363 -56.80 -4.84 10.57
C ARG A 363 -57.92 -5.16 11.55
N PHE A 364 -57.80 -6.28 12.27
CA PHE A 364 -58.75 -6.70 13.29
C PHE A 364 -58.81 -5.67 14.44
N ARG A 365 -57.66 -5.24 14.97
CA ARG A 365 -57.60 -4.19 16.01
C ARG A 365 -58.16 -2.85 15.54
N ILE A 366 -57.95 -2.49 14.26
CA ILE A 366 -58.55 -1.30 13.66
C ILE A 366 -60.08 -1.43 13.59
N SER A 367 -60.61 -2.58 13.15
CA SER A 367 -62.07 -2.79 13.09
C SER A 367 -62.75 -2.75 14.46
N LEU A 368 -62.02 -3.09 15.53
CA LEU A 368 -62.48 -2.97 16.91
C LEU A 368 -62.29 -1.56 17.49
N ASN A 369 -61.79 -0.60 16.72
CA ASN A 369 -61.47 0.77 17.18
C ASN A 369 -60.54 0.84 18.41
N LEU A 370 -59.71 -0.17 18.64
CA LEU A 370 -58.79 -0.23 19.79
C LEU A 370 -57.72 0.88 19.78
N HIS A 371 -57.56 1.59 18.67
CA HIS A 371 -56.68 2.76 18.60
C HIS A 371 -57.24 3.96 19.37
N LEU A 372 -58.58 4.05 19.54
CA LEU A 372 -59.23 5.12 20.30
C LEU A 372 -59.06 4.95 21.81
N THR A 373 -58.79 3.72 22.28
CA THR A 373 -58.59 3.43 23.70
C THR A 373 -57.15 3.60 24.16
N ILE A 374 -56.22 3.94 23.26
CA ILE A 374 -54.81 4.17 23.61
C ILE A 374 -54.69 5.57 24.23
N THR A 375 -54.25 5.63 25.48
CA THR A 375 -53.99 6.88 26.22
C THR A 375 -52.54 7.36 26.02
N VAL A 376 -52.25 8.60 26.40
CA VAL A 376 -50.87 9.14 26.37
C VAL A 376 -49.99 8.38 27.37
N GLU A 377 -50.56 7.98 28.50
CA GLU A 377 -49.92 7.18 29.54
C GLU A 377 -49.52 5.80 28.99
N ASP A 378 -50.35 5.16 28.15
CA ASP A 378 -50.02 3.88 27.49
C ASP A 378 -48.83 4.01 26.53
N ILE A 379 -48.70 5.15 25.85
CA ILE A 379 -47.56 5.40 24.96
C ILE A 379 -46.30 5.66 25.80
N THR A 380 -46.43 6.50 26.82
CA THR A 380 -45.31 6.91 27.70
C THR A 380 -44.74 5.71 28.46
N THR A 381 -45.59 4.81 28.96
CA THR A 381 -45.16 3.57 29.64
C THR A 381 -44.47 2.57 28.70
N ARG A 382 -44.69 2.66 27.38
CA ARG A 382 -44.01 1.83 26.38
C ARG A 382 -42.68 2.42 25.90
N ILE A 383 -42.37 3.66 26.29
CA ILE A 383 -41.08 4.29 26.00
C ILE A 383 -40.06 3.77 27.02
N ASP A 384 -38.96 3.24 26.51
CA ASP A 384 -37.84 2.74 27.30
C ASP A 384 -36.94 3.91 27.76
N PHE A 385 -37.45 4.73 28.69
CA PHE A 385 -36.74 5.90 29.24
C PHE A 385 -35.33 5.60 29.78
N PRO A 386 -35.03 4.45 30.40
CA PRO A 386 -33.68 4.12 30.85
C PRO A 386 -32.62 4.05 29.74
N HIS A 387 -33.03 3.89 28.48
CA HIS A 387 -32.13 3.71 27.33
C HIS A 387 -32.21 4.85 26.30
N LEU A 388 -32.98 5.91 26.58
CA LEU A 388 -33.02 7.19 25.85
C LEU A 388 -32.06 8.18 26.49
#